data_AF-A0A534QEW0-F1
#
_entry.id   AF-A0A534QEW0-F1
#
_cell.length_a   1.000
_cell.length_b   1.000
_cell.length_c   1.000
_cell.angle_alpha   90.00
_cell.angle_beta   90.00
_cell.angle_gamma   90.00
#
_symmetry.space_group_name_H-M   'P 1'
#
loop_
_entity.id
_entity.type
_entity.pdbx_description
1 polymer ?
#
loop_
_entity_poly.entity_id
_entity_poly.type
_entity_poly.pdbx_seq_one_letter_code
_entity_poly.pdbx_strand_id
1 'polypeptide(L)'
;MRRVVWVALVLCATACSPTSRPDSAAIIVVDTLRADHLGFYGYSRPTSPALDALAAQGLVFERAYSTSPWTLPSFGSLLTGRPPSEHLAGLRVTVDGVPSFTPLSKAMPTLAELLGIHYWATGAVVNNAFLTARSGIARGFDHYDYDESDRRADASVDAALAWLAGRGDQHFFLLLHLFDPHLPYDAPPPFRDRFTGPRPAGEKAPGHPPDP
;
A
#
# COMPACT_ATOMS: atom_id res chain seq x y z
N MET A 1 -9.28 -50.85 56.23
CA MET A 1 -8.05 -50.05 55.95
C MET A 1 -8.30 -49.24 54.67
N ARG A 2 -8.52 -47.93 54.79
CA ARG A 2 -8.93 -47.07 53.65
C ARG A 2 -7.69 -46.58 52.89
N ARG A 3 -7.62 -46.86 51.59
CA ARG A 3 -6.60 -46.32 50.68
C ARG A 3 -7.01 -44.90 50.27
N VAL A 4 -6.11 -43.93 50.43
CA VAL A 4 -6.25 -42.58 49.88
C VAL A 4 -5.58 -42.57 48.51
N VAL A 5 -6.33 -42.20 47.48
CA VAL A 5 -5.81 -41.98 46.13
C VAL A 5 -5.55 -40.49 45.98
N TRP A 6 -4.31 -40.11 45.70
CA TRP A 6 -3.95 -38.75 45.30
C TRP A 6 -4.16 -38.60 43.80
N VAL A 7 -5.12 -37.77 43.38
CA VAL A 7 -5.24 -37.32 42.00
C VAL A 7 -4.30 -36.13 41.83
N ALA A 8 -3.19 -36.33 41.12
CA ALA A 8 -2.37 -35.22 40.66
C ALA A 8 -3.09 -34.52 39.51
N LEU A 9 -3.49 -33.27 39.73
CA LEU A 9 -4.05 -32.41 38.69
C LEU A 9 -2.88 -31.91 37.83
N VAL A 10 -2.69 -32.52 36.66
CA VAL A 10 -1.78 -31.99 35.64
C VAL A 10 -2.48 -30.79 35.00
N LEU A 11 -2.18 -29.59 35.50
CA LEU A 11 -2.46 -28.35 34.80
C LEU A 11 -1.52 -28.27 33.60
N CYS A 12 -1.98 -28.77 32.44
CA CYS A 12 -1.44 -28.35 31.16
C CYS A 12 -1.75 -26.86 30.97
N ALA A 13 -0.90 -26.01 31.52
CA ALA A 13 -0.78 -24.64 31.05
C ALA A 13 -0.19 -24.72 29.64
N THR A 14 -1.04 -24.94 28.65
CA THR A 14 -0.72 -24.60 27.26
C THR A 14 -0.48 -23.11 27.27
N ALA A 15 0.80 -22.73 27.24
CA ALA A 15 1.23 -21.38 27.05
C ALA A 15 0.56 -20.84 25.78
N CYS A 16 -0.49 -20.03 25.95
CA CYS A 16 -0.79 -19.01 24.97
C CYS A 16 0.44 -18.09 24.99
N SER A 17 1.42 -18.37 24.14
CA SER A 17 2.36 -17.34 23.75
C SER A 17 1.51 -16.15 23.32
N PRO A 18 1.69 -14.95 23.91
CA PRO A 18 1.09 -13.77 23.31
C PRO A 18 1.57 -13.78 21.86
N THR A 19 0.63 -13.82 20.90
CA THR A 19 0.97 -13.62 19.49
C THR A 19 1.74 -12.32 19.45
N SER A 20 3.04 -12.39 19.24
CA SER A 20 3.89 -11.20 19.16
C SER A 20 3.28 -10.33 18.08
N ARG A 21 2.83 -9.14 18.45
CA ARG A 21 2.37 -8.14 17.50
C ARG A 21 3.45 -8.02 16.42
N PRO A 22 3.12 -7.89 15.13
CA PRO A 22 4.14 -7.75 14.10
C PRO A 22 5.07 -6.60 14.49
N ASP A 23 6.37 -6.88 14.49
CA ASP A 23 7.38 -5.92 14.91
C ASP A 23 7.48 -4.76 13.91
N SER A 24 6.95 -4.89 12.69
CA SER A 24 6.93 -3.83 11.69
C SER A 24 5.87 -4.11 10.63
N ALA A 25 5.48 -3.08 9.88
CA ALA A 25 4.55 -3.19 8.76
C ALA A 25 4.99 -2.29 7.61
N ALA A 26 4.85 -2.78 6.39
CA ALA A 26 5.02 -2.01 5.18
C ALA A 26 3.75 -2.11 4.32
N ILE A 27 3.29 -0.97 3.82
CA ILE A 27 2.26 -0.88 2.80
C ILE A 27 2.95 -0.45 1.51
N ILE A 28 2.92 -1.33 0.51
CA ILE A 28 3.43 -1.05 -0.83
C ILE A 28 2.23 -0.84 -1.74
N VAL A 29 2.12 0.36 -2.31
CA VAL A 29 1.07 0.72 -3.26
C VAL A 29 1.70 0.94 -4.62
N VAL A 30 1.15 0.29 -5.65
CA VAL A 30 1.52 0.56 -7.04
C VAL A 30 0.36 1.32 -7.68
N ASP A 31 0.55 2.61 -7.96
CA ASP A 31 -0.49 3.49 -8.50
C ASP A 31 -0.94 2.98 -9.87
N THR A 32 -2.25 3.01 -10.11
CA THR A 32 -2.92 2.56 -11.34
C THR A 32 -2.70 1.10 -11.75
N LEU A 33 -2.09 0.27 -10.91
CA LEU A 33 -1.90 -1.15 -11.18
C LEU A 33 -3.24 -1.90 -11.23
N ARG A 34 -3.51 -2.57 -12.34
CA ARG A 34 -4.69 -3.41 -12.50
C ARG A 34 -4.42 -4.84 -12.05
N ALA A 35 -5.40 -5.43 -11.35
CA ALA A 35 -5.33 -6.82 -10.90
C ALA A 35 -5.23 -7.82 -12.06
N ASP A 36 -5.93 -7.59 -13.18
CA ASP A 36 -5.96 -8.48 -14.33
C ASP A 36 -4.64 -8.53 -15.15
N HIS A 37 -3.62 -7.78 -14.74
CA HIS A 37 -2.27 -7.80 -15.30
C HIS A 37 -1.25 -8.46 -14.37
N LEU A 38 -1.71 -9.23 -13.36
CA LEU A 38 -0.86 -9.94 -12.40
C LEU A 38 -0.95 -11.46 -12.62
N GLY A 39 0.20 -12.12 -12.62
CA GLY A 39 0.34 -13.56 -12.87
C GLY A 39 -0.44 -14.40 -11.86
N PHE A 40 -0.39 -14.05 -10.57
CA PHE A 40 -1.16 -14.72 -9.52
C PHE A 40 -2.69 -14.51 -9.61
N TYR A 41 -3.18 -13.62 -10.48
CA TYR A 41 -4.60 -13.53 -10.88
C TYR A 41 -4.90 -14.16 -12.24
N GLY A 42 -3.94 -14.89 -12.82
CA GLY A 42 -4.11 -15.63 -14.07
C GLY A 42 -3.68 -14.88 -15.33
N TYR A 43 -3.00 -13.74 -15.20
CA TYR A 43 -2.46 -13.05 -16.38
C TYR A 43 -1.39 -13.89 -17.06
N SER A 44 -1.48 -14.02 -18.39
CA SER A 44 -0.66 -14.99 -19.14
C SER A 44 0.79 -14.54 -19.39
N ARG A 45 1.07 -13.24 -19.30
CA ARG A 45 2.43 -12.71 -19.45
C ARG A 45 3.09 -12.57 -18.07
N PRO A 46 4.40 -12.84 -17.95
CA PRO A 46 5.14 -12.74 -16.69
C PRO A 46 5.48 -11.28 -16.34
N THR A 47 4.46 -10.45 -16.12
CA THR A 47 4.58 -9.03 -15.77
C THR A 47 4.91 -8.79 -14.30
N SER A 48 4.61 -9.76 -13.43
CA SER A 48 4.67 -9.58 -11.96
C SER A 48 5.45 -10.67 -11.20
N PRO A 49 6.57 -11.22 -11.70
CA PRO A 49 7.19 -12.40 -11.08
C PRO A 49 7.58 -12.22 -9.59
N ALA A 50 7.98 -11.01 -9.18
CA ALA A 50 8.28 -10.73 -7.77
C ALA A 50 7.01 -10.71 -6.89
N LEU A 51 5.91 -10.17 -7.41
CA LEU A 51 4.62 -10.19 -6.71
C LEU A 51 4.01 -11.61 -6.72
N ASP A 52 4.22 -12.39 -7.77
CA ASP A 52 3.80 -13.80 -7.84
C ASP A 52 4.52 -14.62 -6.77
N ALA A 53 5.82 -14.39 -6.58
CA ALA A 53 6.61 -15.02 -5.52
C ALA A 53 6.15 -14.60 -4.12
N LEU A 54 5.80 -13.31 -3.92
CA LEU A 54 5.23 -12.82 -2.67
C LEU A 54 3.85 -13.44 -2.39
N ALA A 55 3.00 -13.51 -3.40
CA ALA A 55 1.66 -14.11 -3.32
C ALA A 55 1.73 -15.59 -2.91
N ALA A 56 2.71 -16.34 -3.41
CA ALA A 56 2.93 -17.74 -3.06
C ALA A 56 3.31 -17.97 -1.58
N GLN A 57 3.76 -16.93 -0.87
CA GLN A 57 4.17 -16.99 0.54
C GLN A 57 3.23 -16.21 1.47
N GLY A 58 2.19 -15.59 0.91
CA GLY A 58 1.27 -14.71 1.61
C GLY A 58 -0.20 -15.11 1.45
N LEU A 59 -1.07 -14.16 1.76
CA LEU A 59 -2.50 -14.27 1.52
C LEU A 59 -2.89 -13.39 0.34
N VAL A 60 -3.60 -13.96 -0.63
CA VAL A 60 -4.14 -13.25 -1.79
C VAL A 60 -5.62 -12.98 -1.60
N PHE A 61 -6.05 -11.74 -1.84
CA PHE A 61 -7.45 -11.34 -1.79
C PHE A 61 -8.00 -11.22 -3.21
N GLU A 62 -8.75 -12.23 -3.67
CA GLU A 62 -9.38 -12.24 -5.01
C GLU A 62 -10.42 -11.12 -5.21
N ARG A 63 -10.91 -10.54 -4.11
CA ARG A 63 -11.97 -9.51 -4.09
C ARG A 63 -11.56 -8.31 -3.24
N ALA A 64 -10.47 -7.65 -3.64
CA ALA A 64 -10.03 -6.37 -3.10
C ALA A 64 -10.42 -5.22 -4.04
N TYR A 65 -11.10 -4.20 -3.52
CA TYR A 65 -11.59 -3.06 -4.30
C TYR A 65 -10.99 -1.75 -3.78
N SER A 66 -10.60 -0.86 -4.69
CA SER A 66 -10.25 0.51 -4.32
C SER A 66 -11.50 1.27 -3.89
N THR A 67 -11.44 2.02 -2.79
CA THR A 67 -12.56 2.85 -2.32
C THR A 67 -12.84 4.03 -3.25
N SER A 68 -11.88 4.40 -4.08
CA SER A 68 -12.01 5.45 -5.08
C SER A 68 -11.05 5.20 -6.26
N PRO A 69 -11.43 5.56 -7.50
CA PRO A 69 -10.54 5.48 -8.66
C PRO A 69 -9.48 6.59 -8.69
N TRP A 70 -9.44 7.48 -7.70
CA TRP A 70 -8.50 8.61 -7.66
C TRP A 70 -7.56 8.52 -6.45
N THR A 71 -6.29 8.89 -6.65
CA THR A 71 -5.21 8.68 -5.69
C THR A 71 -5.51 9.29 -4.31
N LEU A 72 -5.86 10.58 -4.24
CA LEU A 72 -6.09 11.26 -2.96
C LEU A 72 -7.16 10.60 -2.08
N PRO A 73 -8.41 10.40 -2.54
CA PRO A 73 -9.43 9.75 -1.73
C PRO A 73 -9.11 8.28 -1.42
N SER A 74 -8.44 7.55 -2.32
CA SER A 74 -8.03 6.17 -2.04
C SER A 74 -7.03 6.13 -0.87
N PHE A 75 -6.01 6.99 -0.89
CA PHE A 75 -5.07 7.13 0.23
C PHE A 75 -5.73 7.69 1.49
N GLY A 76 -6.68 8.61 1.34
CA GLY A 76 -7.51 9.12 2.43
C GLY A 76 -8.31 8.00 3.12
N SER A 77 -8.79 7.00 2.38
CA SER A 77 -9.44 5.84 2.98
C SER A 77 -8.42 4.86 3.59
N LEU A 78 -7.34 4.57 2.86
CA LEU A 78 -6.27 3.66 3.30
C LEU A 78 -5.69 4.06 4.65
N LEU A 79 -5.36 5.34 4.82
CA LEU A 79 -4.71 5.83 6.03
C LEU A 79 -5.66 6.06 7.19
N THR A 80 -6.97 5.95 6.99
CA THR A 80 -7.93 6.50 7.94
C THR A 80 -9.04 5.50 8.31
N GLY A 81 -9.16 4.44 7.51
CA GLY A 81 -10.18 3.41 7.64
C GLY A 81 -11.59 3.91 7.34
N ARG A 82 -11.74 5.13 6.80
CA ARG A 82 -13.04 5.75 6.49
C ARG A 82 -13.32 5.78 4.99
N PRO A 83 -14.58 5.65 4.55
CA PRO A 83 -14.93 5.79 3.15
C PRO A 83 -14.77 7.24 2.66
N PRO A 84 -14.67 7.47 1.34
CA PRO A 84 -14.58 8.81 0.77
C PRO A 84 -15.70 9.78 1.16
N SER A 85 -16.91 9.25 1.37
CA SER A 85 -18.06 10.02 1.83
C SER A 85 -17.92 10.57 3.26
N GLU A 86 -17.02 10.00 4.08
CA GLU A 86 -16.76 10.46 5.46
C GLU A 86 -15.55 11.40 5.52
N HIS A 87 -14.44 11.04 4.87
CA HIS A 87 -13.21 11.83 4.98
C HIS A 87 -13.14 13.02 4.03
N LEU A 88 -13.93 13.02 2.95
CA LEU A 88 -14.12 14.10 1.97
C LEU A 88 -12.87 14.61 1.24
N ALA A 89 -11.68 14.08 1.54
CA ALA A 89 -10.46 14.27 0.75
C ALA A 89 -10.75 13.92 -0.72
N GLY A 90 -10.67 14.88 -1.62
CA GLY A 90 -11.61 14.87 -2.75
C GLY A 90 -11.36 15.96 -3.79
N LEU A 91 -11.84 15.73 -5.01
CA LEU A 91 -11.90 16.77 -6.03
C LEU A 91 -12.81 17.86 -5.50
N ARG A 92 -12.37 19.10 -5.59
CA ARG A 92 -13.16 20.27 -5.25
C ARG A 92 -13.27 21.16 -6.47
N VAL A 93 -14.47 21.24 -7.03
CA VAL A 93 -14.77 22.22 -8.08
C VAL A 93 -15.04 23.55 -7.39
N THR A 94 -14.22 24.56 -7.67
CA THR A 94 -14.44 25.91 -7.17
C THR A 94 -15.47 26.64 -8.05
N VAL A 95 -16.05 27.72 -7.53
CA VAL A 95 -17.04 28.54 -8.24
C VAL A 95 -16.48 29.07 -9.58
N ASP A 96 -15.18 29.31 -9.64
CA ASP A 96 -14.49 29.81 -10.84
C ASP A 96 -14.13 28.70 -11.85
N GLY A 97 -14.56 27.45 -11.60
CA GLY A 97 -14.32 26.30 -12.47
C GLY A 97 -12.89 25.77 -12.45
N VAL A 98 -12.01 26.31 -11.59
CA VAL A 98 -10.62 25.86 -11.44
C VAL A 98 -10.59 24.58 -10.59
N PRO A 99 -10.15 23.43 -11.14
CA PRO A 99 -10.04 22.22 -10.35
C PRO A 99 -9.08 22.41 -9.17
N SER A 100 -9.59 22.16 -7.97
CA SER A 100 -8.82 22.13 -6.72
C SER A 100 -9.07 20.80 -6.02
N PHE A 101 -8.48 20.61 -4.85
CA PHE A 101 -8.80 19.46 -4.01
C PHE A 101 -9.09 19.89 -2.57
N THR A 102 -9.95 19.13 -1.92
CA THR A 102 -10.15 19.14 -0.48
C THR A 102 -9.09 18.23 0.13
N PRO A 103 -8.22 18.73 1.03
CA PRO A 103 -7.25 17.88 1.73
C PRO A 103 -7.94 16.99 2.77
N LEU A 104 -7.26 15.94 3.21
CA LEU A 104 -7.72 15.10 4.31
C LEU A 104 -7.86 15.93 5.59
N SER A 105 -9.04 15.91 6.21
CA SER A 105 -9.32 16.69 7.42
C SER A 105 -8.36 16.34 8.56
N LYS A 106 -7.83 17.35 9.27
CA LYS A 106 -6.99 17.16 10.47
C LYS A 106 -7.74 16.60 11.66
N ALA A 107 -9.08 16.66 11.66
CA ALA A 107 -9.90 16.07 12.71
C ALA A 107 -9.93 14.53 12.65
N MET A 108 -9.44 13.95 11.56
CA MET A 108 -9.42 12.50 11.36
C MET A 108 -7.99 11.99 11.52
N PRO A 109 -7.71 11.18 12.56
CA PRO A 109 -6.37 10.64 12.78
C PRO A 109 -6.01 9.63 11.69
N THR A 110 -4.75 9.66 11.24
CA THR A 110 -4.21 8.68 10.29
C THR A 110 -3.60 7.48 11.02
N LEU A 111 -3.49 6.35 10.32
CA LEU A 111 -2.80 5.15 10.76
C LEU A 111 -1.35 5.45 11.16
N ALA A 112 -0.67 6.32 10.41
CA ALA A 112 0.69 6.75 10.72
C ALA A 112 0.74 7.53 12.04
N GLU A 113 -0.18 8.48 12.27
CA GLU A 113 -0.29 9.23 13.53
C GLU A 113 -0.53 8.27 14.72
N LEU A 114 -1.42 7.28 14.54
CA LEU A 114 -1.71 6.29 15.58
C LEU A 114 -0.51 5.38 15.86
N LEU A 115 0.22 4.93 14.84
CA LEU A 115 1.39 4.06 15.01
C LEU A 115 2.59 4.79 15.61
N GLY A 116 2.82 6.06 15.24
CA GLY A 116 3.88 6.88 15.82
C GLY A 116 3.74 7.06 17.33
N ILE A 117 2.51 7.21 17.84
CA ILE A 117 2.21 7.26 19.29
C ILE A 117 2.59 5.94 20.00
N HIS A 118 2.60 4.82 19.28
CA HIS A 118 2.96 3.50 19.80
C HIS A 118 4.43 3.13 19.58
N TYR A 119 5.32 4.12 19.46
CA TYR A 119 6.77 3.98 19.35
C TYR A 119 7.28 3.33 18.06
N TRP A 120 6.49 3.38 17.00
CA TRP A 120 6.95 2.96 15.67
C TRP A 120 7.64 4.13 14.96
N ALA A 121 8.77 3.89 14.31
CA ALA A 121 9.29 4.81 13.31
C ALA A 121 8.34 4.84 12.11
N THR A 122 7.99 6.02 11.63
CA THR A 122 7.05 6.16 10.52
C THR A 122 7.74 6.79 9.32
N GLY A 123 7.75 6.08 8.20
CA GLY A 123 8.40 6.48 6.96
C GLY A 123 7.46 6.40 5.77
N ALA A 124 7.59 7.35 4.85
CA ALA A 124 6.92 7.28 3.57
C ALA A 124 7.85 7.72 2.43
N VAL A 125 7.75 7.01 1.30
CA VAL A 125 8.33 7.40 0.01
C VAL A 125 7.18 7.46 -0.99
N VAL A 126 6.90 8.64 -1.55
CA VAL A 126 5.73 8.90 -2.39
C VAL A 126 6.06 9.76 -3.61
N ASN A 127 5.44 9.43 -4.75
CA ASN A 127 5.73 10.05 -6.04
C ASN A 127 4.44 10.44 -6.78
N ASN A 128 3.62 11.28 -6.17
CA ASN A 128 2.38 11.76 -6.79
C ASN A 128 2.02 13.13 -6.20
N ALA A 129 1.74 14.12 -7.05
CA ALA A 129 1.43 15.49 -6.64
C ALA A 129 0.20 15.61 -5.69
N PHE A 130 -0.64 14.58 -5.64
CA PHE A 130 -1.76 14.49 -4.70
C PHE A 130 -1.41 13.89 -3.34
N LEU A 131 -0.21 13.34 -3.17
CA LEU A 131 0.31 12.76 -1.92
C LEU A 131 1.33 13.70 -1.28
N THR A 132 0.98 14.97 -1.12
CA THR A 132 1.85 16.00 -0.54
C THR A 132 1.45 16.33 0.91
N ALA A 133 2.28 17.05 1.65
CA ALA A 133 1.87 17.62 2.94
C ALA A 133 0.60 18.49 2.83
N ARG A 134 0.41 19.21 1.71
CA ARG A 134 -0.78 20.03 1.43
C ARG A 134 -2.06 19.19 1.36
N SER A 135 -1.96 17.96 0.86
CA SER A 135 -3.09 17.02 0.79
C SER A 135 -3.49 16.44 2.15
N GLY A 136 -2.64 16.58 3.17
CA GLY A 136 -2.83 16.02 4.50
C GLY A 136 -2.39 14.55 4.64
N ILE A 137 -1.86 13.93 3.59
CA ILE A 137 -1.39 12.54 3.61
C ILE A 137 -0.09 12.36 4.40
N ALA A 138 0.79 13.36 4.43
CA ALA A 138 2.07 13.29 5.14
C ALA A 138 1.96 13.27 6.68
N ARG A 139 0.75 13.37 7.24
CA ARG A 139 0.56 13.45 8.68
C ARG A 139 0.90 12.13 9.37
N GLY A 140 1.69 12.23 10.43
CA GLY A 140 2.10 11.10 11.25
C GLY A 140 3.30 10.33 10.72
N PHE A 141 3.95 10.78 9.65
CA PHE A 141 5.22 10.24 9.18
C PHE A 141 6.38 11.11 9.67
N ASP A 142 7.32 10.51 10.41
CA ASP A 142 8.56 11.15 10.89
C ASP A 142 9.52 11.44 9.73
N HIS A 143 9.49 10.58 8.72
CA HIS A 143 10.21 10.74 7.46
C HIS A 143 9.23 10.69 6.29
N TYR A 144 9.23 11.75 5.48
CA TYR A 144 8.36 11.86 4.32
C TYR A 144 9.18 12.31 3.11
N ASP A 145 9.61 11.35 2.30
CA ASP A 145 10.29 11.57 1.03
C ASP A 145 9.23 11.70 -0.08
N TYR A 146 9.05 12.92 -0.55
CA TYR A 146 8.17 13.25 -1.65
C TYR A 146 8.98 13.76 -2.83
N ASP A 147 8.77 13.18 -4.00
CA ASP A 147 9.33 13.65 -5.26
C ASP A 147 8.22 14.03 -6.25
N GLU A 148 8.35 15.24 -6.79
CA GLU A 148 7.47 15.75 -7.86
C GLU A 148 7.96 15.39 -9.26
N SER A 149 9.12 14.74 -9.39
CA SER A 149 9.89 14.59 -10.63
C SER A 149 9.79 13.17 -11.20
N ASP A 150 8.59 12.67 -11.52
CA ASP A 150 8.35 11.36 -12.16
C ASP A 150 9.31 10.24 -11.68
N ARG A 151 9.58 10.21 -10.37
CA ARG A 151 10.61 9.34 -9.80
C ARG A 151 10.23 7.89 -10.07
N ARG A 152 11.16 7.15 -10.67
CA ARG A 152 11.01 5.73 -11.01
C ARG A 152 10.96 4.84 -9.79
N ALA A 153 10.39 3.65 -9.97
CA ALA A 153 10.21 2.68 -8.90
C ALA A 153 11.54 2.24 -8.27
N ASP A 154 12.60 2.07 -9.07
CA ASP A 154 13.94 1.68 -8.58
C ASP A 154 14.50 2.70 -7.58
N ALA A 155 14.51 3.98 -7.95
CA ALA A 155 14.96 5.06 -7.06
C ALA A 155 14.09 5.18 -5.79
N SER A 156 12.81 4.87 -5.90
CA SER A 156 11.87 4.90 -4.76
C SER A 156 12.10 3.73 -3.79
N VAL A 157 12.37 2.55 -4.35
CA VAL A 157 12.77 1.37 -3.59
C VAL A 157 14.12 1.62 -2.91
N ASP A 158 15.10 2.21 -3.61
CA ASP A 158 16.40 2.55 -3.04
C ASP A 158 16.26 3.55 -1.87
N ALA A 159 15.42 4.58 -2.01
CA ALA A 159 15.13 5.53 -0.93
C ALA A 159 14.48 4.83 0.29
N ALA A 160 13.52 3.94 0.04
CA ALA A 160 12.87 3.18 1.11
C ALA A 160 13.85 2.23 1.83
N LEU A 161 14.71 1.53 1.07
CA LEU A 161 15.75 0.66 1.61
C LEU A 161 16.79 1.45 2.42
N ALA A 162 17.20 2.63 1.94
CA ALA A 162 18.10 3.51 2.66
C ALA A 162 17.50 3.98 3.99
N TRP A 163 16.21 4.32 4.00
CA TRP A 163 15.50 4.68 5.23
C TRP A 163 15.44 3.50 6.22
N LEU A 164 15.12 2.30 5.72
CA LEU A 164 15.06 1.07 6.52
C LEU A 164 16.43 0.70 7.12
N ALA A 165 17.51 0.84 6.37
CA ALA A 165 18.87 0.50 6.83
C ALA A 165 19.28 1.27 8.09
N GLY A 166 18.72 2.47 8.31
CA GLY A 166 19.00 3.29 9.48
C GLY A 166 18.16 2.99 10.74
N ARG A 167 17.32 1.94 10.75
CA ARG A 167 16.35 1.68 11.85
C ARG A 167 16.84 0.75 12.95
N GLY A 168 17.79 -0.16 12.67
CA GLY A 168 18.17 -1.20 13.62
C GLY A 168 16.97 -2.06 14.03
N ASP A 169 16.78 -2.29 15.33
CA ASP A 169 15.67 -3.10 15.88
C ASP A 169 14.37 -2.31 16.12
N GLN A 170 14.31 -1.04 15.71
CA GLN A 170 13.13 -0.21 15.92
C GLN A 170 11.95 -0.70 15.06
N HIS A 171 10.78 -0.88 15.69
CA HIS A 171 9.53 -1.14 14.97
C HIS A 171 9.26 -0.04 13.95
N PHE A 172 8.81 -0.39 12.74
CA PHE A 172 8.53 0.60 11.71
C PHE A 172 7.18 0.42 11.02
N PHE A 173 6.63 1.55 10.58
CA PHE A 173 5.58 1.62 9.58
C PHE A 173 6.15 2.31 8.33
N LEU A 174 6.16 1.61 7.21
CA LEU A 174 6.59 2.14 5.92
C LEU A 174 5.40 2.23 4.96
N LEU A 175 5.23 3.38 4.32
CA LEU A 175 4.39 3.54 3.14
C LEU A 175 5.28 3.76 1.91
N LEU A 176 5.31 2.80 0.98
CA LEU A 176 6.02 2.93 -0.28
C LEU A 176 5.00 3.03 -1.42
N HIS A 177 5.02 4.14 -2.15
CA HIS A 177 4.17 4.34 -3.32
C HIS A 177 5.02 4.35 -4.60
N LEU A 178 4.70 3.46 -5.52
CA LEU A 178 5.34 3.32 -6.83
C LEU A 178 4.39 3.84 -7.93
N PHE A 179 4.91 4.57 -8.90
CA PHE A 179 4.09 5.35 -9.84
C PHE A 179 4.22 4.88 -11.31
N ASP A 180 5.17 4.02 -11.63
CA ASP A 180 5.57 3.69 -13.01
C ASP A 180 4.47 3.18 -13.95
N PRO A 181 3.41 2.49 -13.49
CA PRO A 181 2.29 2.15 -14.36
C PRO A 181 1.36 3.32 -14.68
N HIS A 182 1.62 4.53 -14.16
CA HIS A 182 0.89 5.74 -14.50
C HIS A 182 1.38 6.33 -15.82
N LEU A 183 0.58 7.23 -16.41
CA LEU A 183 1.03 8.05 -17.53
C LEU A 183 2.17 9.01 -17.12
N PRO A 184 3.16 9.26 -17.99
CA PRO A 184 3.34 8.66 -19.31
C PRO A 184 3.82 7.20 -19.24
N TYR A 185 3.29 6.32 -20.10
CA TYR A 185 3.70 4.90 -20.17
C TYR A 185 5.06 4.74 -20.84
N ASP A 186 6.14 5.07 -20.13
CA ASP A 186 7.47 5.23 -20.70
C ASP A 186 8.55 4.36 -20.02
N ALA A 187 8.15 3.16 -19.59
CA ALA A 187 8.99 2.17 -18.92
C ALA A 187 10.42 2.10 -19.50
N PRO A 188 11.47 2.00 -18.67
CA PRO A 188 12.84 1.96 -19.15
C PRO A 188 13.18 0.57 -19.75
N PRO A 189 14.22 0.48 -20.60
CA PRO A 189 14.82 -0.81 -20.92
C PRO A 189 15.32 -1.52 -19.64
N PRO A 190 15.23 -2.87 -19.55
CA PRO A 190 14.72 -3.78 -20.58
C PRO A 190 13.19 -3.95 -20.55
N PHE A 191 12.47 -3.33 -19.60
CA PHE A 191 11.04 -3.55 -19.42
C PHE A 191 10.20 -3.08 -20.61
N ARG A 192 10.59 -1.97 -21.25
CA ARG A 192 9.97 -1.47 -22.48
C ARG A 192 9.87 -2.51 -23.59
N ASP A 193 10.92 -3.31 -23.74
CA ASP A 193 11.11 -4.17 -24.90
C ASP A 193 10.60 -5.60 -24.64
N ARG A 194 10.21 -5.90 -23.39
CA ARG A 194 9.90 -7.25 -22.92
C ARG A 194 8.60 -7.82 -23.49
N PHE A 195 7.63 -6.96 -23.82
CA PHE A 195 6.28 -7.38 -24.22
C PHE A 195 5.80 -6.74 -25.54
N THR A 196 6.69 -6.69 -26.53
CA THR A 196 6.47 -6.09 -27.86
C THR A 196 5.67 -6.98 -28.83
N GLY A 197 5.44 -8.25 -28.47
CA GLY A 197 4.64 -9.20 -29.26
C GLY A 197 3.11 -8.95 -29.17
N PRO A 198 2.30 -9.73 -29.90
CA PRO A 198 0.85 -9.60 -29.91
C PRO A 198 0.26 -9.75 -28.50
N ARG A 199 -0.78 -8.97 -28.20
CA ARG A 199 -1.48 -9.05 -26.91
C ARG A 199 -2.11 -10.45 -26.70
N PRO A 200 -2.17 -10.94 -25.46
CA PRO A 200 -2.98 -12.09 -25.08
C PRO A 200 -4.41 -12.00 -25.64
N ALA A 201 -4.95 -13.13 -26.07
CA ALA A 201 -6.32 -13.19 -26.56
C ALA A 201 -7.31 -12.69 -25.49
N GLY A 202 -8.22 -11.80 -25.88
CA GLY A 202 -9.19 -11.19 -24.98
C GLY A 202 -8.70 -9.96 -24.21
N GLU A 203 -7.41 -9.59 -24.29
CA GLU A 203 -6.90 -8.38 -23.66
C GLU A 203 -7.32 -7.12 -24.44
N LYS A 204 -8.10 -6.26 -23.78
CA LYS A 204 -8.51 -4.96 -24.33
C LYS A 204 -7.35 -3.97 -24.35
N ALA A 205 -7.34 -3.07 -25.32
CA ALA A 205 -6.39 -1.97 -25.35
C ALA A 205 -6.52 -1.06 -24.10
N PRO A 206 -5.43 -0.43 -23.64
CA PRO A 206 -5.50 0.61 -22.61
C PRO A 206 -6.54 1.68 -23.01
N GLY A 207 -7.42 2.07 -22.07
CA GLY A 207 -8.49 3.04 -22.30
C GLY A 207 -9.83 2.47 -22.76
N HIS A 208 -9.98 1.15 -22.90
CA HIS A 208 -11.29 0.53 -23.10
C HIS A 208 -11.91 0.16 -21.74
N PRO A 209 -13.18 0.53 -21.46
CA PRO A 209 -13.84 0.14 -20.22
C PRO A 209 -13.97 -1.39 -20.13
N PRO A 210 -14.00 -1.96 -18.90
CA PRO A 210 -14.32 -3.37 -18.71
C PRO A 210 -15.69 -3.68 -19.33
N ASP A 211 -15.88 -4.91 -19.81
CA ASP A 211 -17.22 -5.34 -20.22
C ASP A 211 -18.16 -5.35 -19.00
N PRO A 212 -19.44 -5.01 -19.20
CA PRO A 212 -20.42 -4.92 -18.11
C PRO A 212 -20.61 -6.24 -17.35
#